data_AF-A0AA37Q4R0-F1
#
_entry.id   AF-A0AA37Q4R0-F1
#
_cell.length_a   1.000
_cell.length_b   1.000
_cell.length_c   1.000
_cell.angle_alpha   90.00
_cell.angle_beta   90.00
_cell.angle_gamma   90.00
#
_symmetry.space_group_name_H-M   'P 1'
#
loop_
_entity.id
_entity.type
_entity.pdbx_description
1 polymer ?
#
loop_
_entity_poly.entity_id
_entity_poly.type
_entity_poly.pdbx_seq_one_letter_code
_entity_poly.pdbx_strand_id
1 'polypeptide(L)' 'MPGDARALLAALAQMGVACDVETEGGLAILVPRATAGFPGSDLRVELVRAARQAGFANVALELRGAEPTKALSES' A
#
# COMPACT_ATOMS: atom_id res chain seq x y z
N MET A 1 19.77 3.66 -8.31
CA MET A 1 19.36 2.40 -8.96
C MET A 1 17.86 2.42 -9.11
N PRO A 2 17.27 1.88 -10.20
CA PRO A 2 15.82 1.73 -10.29
C PRO A 2 15.34 0.74 -9.21
N GLY A 3 14.16 1.00 -8.63
CA GLY A 3 13.55 0.10 -7.66
C GLY A 3 13.07 -1.21 -8.31
N ASP A 4 12.98 -2.27 -7.52
CA ASP A 4 12.53 -3.59 -7.94
C ASP A 4 11.09 -3.84 -7.48
N ALA A 5 10.14 -3.62 -8.40
CA ALA A 5 8.71 -3.83 -8.14
C ALA A 5 8.39 -5.29 -7.79
N ARG A 6 9.14 -6.26 -8.33
CA ARG A 6 8.91 -7.69 -8.08
C ARG A 6 9.36 -8.08 -6.68
N ALA A 7 10.51 -7.58 -6.23
CA ALA A 7 10.98 -7.76 -4.86
C ALA A 7 10.00 -7.12 -3.86
N LEU A 8 9.49 -5.93 -4.17
CA LEU A 8 8.49 -5.25 -3.35
C LEU A 8 7.19 -6.05 -3.24
N LEU A 9 6.61 -6.51 -4.34
CA LEU A 9 5.41 -7.34 -4.33
C LEU A 9 5.60 -8.64 -3.53
N ALA A 10 6.76 -9.28 -3.63
CA ALA A 10 7.07 -10.47 -2.85
C ALA A 10 7.13 -10.20 -1.34
N ALA A 11 7.73 -9.08 -0.94
CA ALA A 11 7.78 -8.67 0.46
C ALA A 11 6.38 -8.36 1.02
N LEU A 12 5.54 -7.64 0.26
CA LEU A 12 4.16 -7.31 0.64
C LEU A 12 3.30 -8.58 0.81
N ALA A 13 3.46 -9.55 -0.08
CA ALA A 13 2.79 -10.84 0.04
C ALA A 13 3.21 -11.62 1.29
N GLN A 14 4.51 -11.60 1.67
CA GLN A 14 5.00 -12.22 2.91
C GLN A 14 4.44 -11.55 4.17
N MET A 15 4.14 -10.26 4.11
CA MET A 15 3.47 -9.51 5.18
C MET A 15 1.95 -9.76 5.24
N GLY A 16 1.40 -10.56 4.31
CA GLY A 16 -0.04 -10.78 4.22
C GLY A 16 -0.82 -9.57 3.73
N VAL A 17 -0.16 -8.60 3.08
CA VAL A 17 -0.79 -7.37 2.60
C VAL A 17 -1.12 -7.50 1.13
N ALA A 18 -2.41 -7.54 0.81
CA ALA A 18 -2.88 -7.37 -0.56
C ALA A 18 -2.69 -5.90 -0.97
N CYS A 19 -1.77 -5.62 -1.88
CA CYS A 19 -1.41 -4.27 -2.28
C CYS A 19 -1.15 -4.20 -3.78
N ASP A 20 -1.77 -3.23 -4.44
CA ASP A 20 -1.37 -2.84 -5.78
C ASP A 20 -0.14 -1.95 -5.70
N VAL A 21 0.80 -2.17 -6.62
CA VAL A 21 2.06 -1.43 -6.69
C VAL A 21 2.18 -0.80 -8.05
N GLU A 22 2.26 0.53 -8.06
CA GLU A 22 2.60 1.31 -9.25
C GLU A 22 3.98 1.93 -9.04
N THR A 23 4.76 2.10 -10.11
CA THR A 23 6.13 2.61 -10.03
C THR A 23 6.40 3.66 -11.08
N GLU A 24 7.03 4.76 -10.68
CA GLU A 24 7.38 5.86 -11.57
C GLU A 24 8.71 6.50 -11.13
N GLY A 25 9.76 6.46 -11.97
CA GLY A 25 10.98 7.24 -11.71
C GLY A 25 11.66 7.03 -10.34
N GLY A 26 11.52 5.85 -9.72
CA GLY A 26 12.04 5.55 -8.37
C GLY A 26 11.06 5.84 -7.22
N LEU A 27 9.84 6.28 -7.52
CA LEU A 27 8.67 6.26 -6.64
C LEU A 27 7.99 4.88 -6.72
N ALA A 28 7.60 4.35 -5.57
CA ALA A 28 6.61 3.29 -5.45
C ALA A 28 5.32 3.86 -4.84
N ILE A 29 4.18 3.62 -5.50
CA ILE A 29 2.84 3.94 -5.01
C ILE A 29 2.21 2.64 -4.57
N LEU A 30 1.91 2.55 -3.27
CA LEU A 30 1.32 1.38 -2.63
C LEU A 30 -0.16 1.66 -2.38
N VAL A 31 -1.04 0.84 -2.94
CA VAL A 31 -2.49 0.93 -2.76
C VAL A 31 -2.99 -0.35 -2.09
N PRO A 32 -3.11 -0.40 -0.75
CA PRO A 32 -3.62 -1.57 -0.05
C PRO A 32 -5.08 -1.85 -0.42
N ARG A 33 -5.40 -3.08 -0.83
CA ARG A 33 -6.76 -3.51 -1.13
C ARG A 33 -7.47 -3.85 0.18
N ALA A 34 -8.48 -3.03 0.52
CA ALA A 34 -9.45 -3.21 1.60
C ALA A 34 -8.94 -3.90 2.88
N THR A 35 -8.68 -3.10 3.91
CA THR A 35 -8.42 -3.64 5.24
C THR A 35 -9.24 -2.83 6.23
N ALA A 36 -10.30 -3.46 6.77
CA ALA A 36 -11.06 -2.86 7.86
C ALA A 36 -10.08 -2.57 9.01
N GLY A 37 -9.90 -1.28 9.34
CA GLY A 37 -9.01 -0.84 10.42
C GLY A 37 -7.51 -0.78 10.08
N PHE A 38 -7.12 -0.57 8.81
CA PHE A 38 -5.71 -0.61 8.44
C PHE A 38 -5.28 0.43 7.39
N PRO A 39 -3.98 0.79 7.39
CA PRO A 39 -2.94 0.26 8.29
C PRO A 39 -2.86 1.05 9.60
N GLY A 40 -2.74 0.32 10.71
CA GLY A 40 -2.20 0.89 11.96
C GLY A 40 -0.81 1.50 11.72
N SER A 41 -0.33 2.33 12.66
CA SER A 41 0.96 3.03 12.55
C SER A 41 2.11 2.12 12.16
N ASP A 42 2.17 0.94 12.75
CA ASP A 42 3.31 0.03 12.65
C ASP A 42 3.41 -0.59 11.25
N LEU A 43 2.26 -0.84 10.64
CA LEU A 43 2.20 -1.44 9.31
C LEU A 43 2.55 -0.42 8.22
N ARG A 44 2.19 0.86 8.40
CA ARG A 44 2.68 1.92 7.49
C ARG A 44 4.20 1.98 7.46
N VAL A 45 4.84 1.82 8.62
CA VAL A 45 6.31 1.83 8.73
C VAL A 45 6.91 0.63 8.00
N GLU A 46 6.37 -0.57 8.20
CA GLU A 46 6.88 -1.77 7.52
C GLU A 46 6.67 -1.72 6.00
N LEU A 47 5.54 -1.18 5.52
CA LEU A 47 5.29 -0.99 4.08
C LEU A 47 6.33 -0.05 3.44
N VAL A 48 6.63 1.06 4.10
CA VAL A 48 7.67 1.99 3.64
C VAL A 48 9.04 1.33 3.69
N ARG A 49 9.36 0.58 4.75
CA ARG A 49 10.62 -0.15 4.87
C ARG A 49 10.81 -1.15 3.74
N ALA A 50 9.78 -1.93 3.40
CA ALA A 50 9.82 -2.89 2.30
C ALA A 50 10.12 -2.20 0.97
N ALA A 51 9.46 -1.08 0.67
CA ALA A 51 9.73 -0.31 -0.56
C ALA A 51 11.16 0.27 -0.60
N ARG A 52 11.70 0.72 0.55
CA ARG A 52 13.09 1.17 0.66
C ARG A 52 14.10 0.05 0.41
N GLN A 53 13.84 -1.13 0.98
CA GLN A 53 14.67 -2.33 0.77
C GLN A 53 14.62 -2.81 -0.69
N ALA A 54 13.49 -2.62 -1.36
CA ALA A 54 13.34 -2.84 -2.79
C ALA A 54 13.97 -1.74 -3.67
N GLY A 55 14.63 -0.75 -3.09
CA GLY A 55 15.40 0.27 -3.82
C GLY A 55 14.61 1.50 -4.27
N PHE A 56 13.38 1.69 -3.80
CA PHE A 56 12.61 2.90 -4.12
C PHE A 56 13.06 4.09 -3.25
N ALA A 57 13.33 5.22 -3.90
CA ALA A 57 13.78 6.46 -3.26
C ALA A 57 12.61 7.28 -2.70
N ASN A 58 11.40 7.05 -3.20
CA ASN A 58 10.18 7.69 -2.72
C ASN A 58 9.09 6.63 -2.57
N VAL A 59 8.21 6.83 -1.59
CA VAL A 59 7.09 5.90 -1.33
C VAL A 59 5.84 6.72 -1.04
N ALA A 60 4.77 6.46 -1.79
CA ALA A 60 3.44 6.98 -1.53
C ALA A 60 2.54 5.83 -1.05
N LEU A 61 1.68 6.11 -0.07
CA LEU A 61 0.69 5.16 0.42
C LEU A 61 -0.70 5.75 0.17
N GLU A 62 -1.46 5.17 -0.76
CA GLU A 62 -2.79 5.64 -1.07
C GLU A 62 -3.86 4.80 -0.37
N LEU A 63 -4.69 5.48 0.42
CA LEU A 63 -5.83 4.87 1.08
C LEU A 63 -7.08 5.16 0.25
N ARG A 64 -7.63 4.14 -0.41
CA ARG A 64 -8.95 4.25 -1.00
C ARG A 64 -9.98 4.24 0.13
N GLY A 65 -10.59 5.38 0.42
CA GLY A 65 -11.70 5.45 1.36
C GLY A 65 -12.79 4.50 0.90
N ALA A 66 -13.32 3.68 1.82
CA ALA A 66 -14.57 2.99 1.55
C ALA A 66 -15.62 4.06 1.25
N GLU A 67 -16.29 4.01 0.11
CA GLU A 67 -17.46 4.86 -0.09
C GLU A 67 -18.40 4.62 1.09
N PRO A 68 -18.87 5.67 1.79
CA PRO A 68 -19.86 5.49 2.82
C PRO A 68 -21.06 4.84 2.14
N THR A 69 -21.37 3.61 2.53
CA THR A 69 -22.58 2.93 2.07
C THR A 69 -23.72 3.83 2.50
N LYS A 70 -24.32 4.53 1.55
CA LYS A 70 -25.47 5.40 1.79
C LYS A 70 -26.62 4.48 2.19
N ALA A 71 -26.73 4.18 3.48
CA ALA A 71 -27.93 3.61 4.04
C ALA A 71 -29.02 4.67 3.86
N LEU A 72 -29.71 4.63 2.74
CA LEU A 72 -30.97 5.32 2.56
C LEU A 72 -31.98 4.62 3.47
N SER A 73 -32.00 5.04 4.73
CA SER A 73 -33.16 4.87 5.59
C SER A 73 -34.15 5.95 5.16
N GLU A 74 -35.01 5.63 4.21
CA GLU A 74 -36.25 6.37 4.03
C GLU A 74 -37.26 5.79 5.03
N SER A 75 -37.69 6.66 5.96
CA SER A 75 -38.75 6.43 6.95
C SER A 75 -40.12 6.72 6.36
#